data_AF-A0A2A2IDP9-F1
#
_entry.id   AF-A0A2A2IDP9-F1
#
_cell.length_a   1.000
_cell.length_b   1.000
_cell.length_c   1.000
_cell.angle_alpha   90.00
_cell.angle_beta   90.00
_cell.angle_gamma   90.00
#
_symmetry.space_group_name_H-M   'P 1'
#
loop_
_entity.id
_entity.type
_entity.pdbx_description
1 polymer ?
#
loop_
_entity_poly.entity_id
_entity_poly.type
_entity_poly.pdbx_seq_one_letter_code
_entity_poly.pdbx_strand_id
1 'polypeptide(L)'
;MREIILLIHILLAIVWAGGIMFIGWGVYPASMSLSLTIQRKLLTSLMKWAHHFLTLAGFFVIVTGILLGTILGPIRTWDILWDTAYGNTWLAALLIGTFTLVWGIIVGYREMMMIFTDDFLWREAEDGNKKPLTRELIRLAALESVEVICFIILIYLMISL
;
A
#
# COMPACT_ATOMS: atom_id res chain seq x y z
N MET A 1 -0.33 22.53 -17.54
CA MET A 1 0.54 21.34 -17.40
C MET A 1 0.60 20.85 -15.96
N ARG A 2 0.94 21.71 -14.98
CA ARG A 2 0.92 21.37 -13.54
C ARG A 2 -0.38 20.71 -13.07
N GLU A 3 -1.54 21.33 -13.35
CA GLU A 3 -2.85 20.79 -12.93
C GLU A 3 -3.16 19.40 -13.50
N ILE A 4 -2.68 19.10 -14.71
CA ILE A 4 -2.86 17.78 -15.34
C ILE A 4 -2.03 16.74 -14.58
N ILE A 5 -0.77 17.07 -14.25
CA ILE A 5 0.09 16.17 -13.47
C ILE A 5 -0.44 15.99 -12.05
N LEU A 6 -0.99 17.04 -11.44
CA LEU A 6 -1.64 16.97 -10.13
C LEU A 6 -2.84 16.03 -10.16
N LEU A 7 -3.72 16.15 -11.16
CA LEU A 7 -4.84 15.24 -11.35
C LEU A 7 -4.37 13.79 -11.50
N ILE A 8 -3.36 13.55 -12.34
CA ILE A 8 -2.77 12.21 -12.52
C ILE A 8 -2.21 11.68 -11.21
N HIS A 9 -1.47 12.50 -10.45
CA HIS A 9 -0.91 12.14 -9.16
C HIS A 9 -2.00 11.71 -8.17
N ILE A 10 -3.08 12.50 -8.06
CA ILE A 10 -4.21 12.20 -7.18
C ILE A 10 -4.89 10.89 -7.60
N LEU A 11 -5.15 10.69 -8.90
CA LEU A 11 -5.77 9.46 -9.39
C LEU A 11 -4.90 8.22 -9.12
N LEU A 12 -3.59 8.33 -9.32
CA LEU A 12 -2.64 7.27 -8.99
C LEU A 12 -2.60 6.99 -7.48
N ALA A 13 -2.66 8.04 -6.64
CA ALA A 13 -2.69 7.90 -5.19
C ALA A 13 -3.97 7.21 -4.71
N ILE A 14 -5.12 7.55 -5.30
CA ILE A 14 -6.41 6.88 -5.05
C ILE A 14 -6.32 5.41 -5.46
N VAL A 15 -5.77 5.11 -6.64
CA VAL A 15 -5.62 3.72 -7.10
C VAL A 15 -4.69 2.95 -6.16
N TRP A 16 -3.58 3.53 -5.76
CA TRP A 16 -2.60 2.86 -4.90
C TRP A 16 -3.12 2.66 -3.48
N ALA A 17 -3.33 3.75 -2.73
CA ALA A 17 -3.76 3.68 -1.33
C ALA A 17 -5.17 3.11 -1.21
N GLY A 18 -6.11 3.60 -2.04
CA GLY A 18 -7.48 3.10 -2.06
C GLY A 18 -7.59 1.65 -2.51
N GLY A 19 -6.74 1.20 -3.45
CA GLY A 19 -6.67 -0.19 -3.88
C GLY A 19 -6.21 -1.13 -2.76
N ILE A 20 -5.16 -0.74 -2.01
CA ILE A 20 -4.68 -1.51 -0.86
C ILE A 20 -5.77 -1.61 0.23
N MET A 21 -6.39 -0.49 0.58
CA MET A 21 -7.47 -0.44 1.57
C MET A 21 -8.70 -1.24 1.10
N PHE A 22 -9.04 -1.18 -0.19
CA PHE A 22 -10.14 -1.95 -0.77
C PHE A 22 -9.89 -3.45 -0.69
N ILE A 23 -8.66 -3.91 -0.95
CA ILE A 23 -8.31 -5.33 -0.80
C ILE A 23 -8.39 -5.75 0.68
N GLY A 24 -7.76 -4.98 1.57
CA GLY A 24 -7.68 -5.31 3.00
C GLY A 24 -9.02 -5.25 3.74
N TRP A 25 -9.87 -4.28 3.42
CA TRP A 25 -11.14 -4.03 4.15
C TRP A 25 -12.40 -4.34 3.36
N GLY A 26 -12.32 -4.49 2.04
CA GLY A 26 -13.44 -4.90 1.19
C GLY A 26 -13.34 -6.37 0.81
N VAL A 27 -12.31 -6.69 0.03
CA VAL A 27 -12.18 -8.04 -0.59
C VAL A 27 -11.90 -9.11 0.45
N TYR A 28 -10.96 -8.87 1.36
CA TYR A 28 -10.58 -9.88 2.36
C TYR A 28 -11.75 -10.27 3.29
N PRO A 29 -12.49 -9.34 3.91
CA PRO A 29 -13.67 -9.68 4.70
C PRO A 29 -14.75 -10.39 3.89
N ALA A 30 -15.03 -9.94 2.67
CA ALA A 30 -16.00 -10.60 1.79
C ALA A 30 -15.60 -12.04 1.47
N SER A 31 -14.28 -12.30 1.32
CA SER A 31 -13.75 -13.63 1.03
C SER A 31 -13.92 -14.63 2.18
N MET A 32 -14.13 -14.17 3.42
CA MET A 32 -14.34 -15.06 4.58
C MET A 32 -15.65 -15.85 4.52
N SER A 33 -16.59 -15.42 3.67
CA SER A 33 -17.84 -16.15 3.42
C SER A 33 -17.68 -17.36 2.49
N LEU A 34 -16.53 -17.46 1.81
CA LEU A 34 -16.23 -18.54 0.86
C LEU A 34 -15.66 -19.77 1.57
N SER A 35 -15.68 -20.92 0.88
CA SER A 35 -14.91 -22.08 1.35
C SER A 35 -13.41 -21.76 1.33
N LEU A 36 -12.65 -22.34 2.27
CA LEU A 36 -11.22 -22.07 2.42
C LEU A 36 -10.42 -22.29 1.13
N THR A 37 -10.73 -23.36 0.39
CA THR A 37 -10.12 -23.64 -0.92
C THR A 37 -10.35 -22.50 -1.92
N ILE A 38 -11.59 -21.99 -2.02
CA ILE A 38 -11.94 -20.90 -2.94
C ILE A 38 -11.32 -19.58 -2.46
N GLN A 39 -11.40 -19.30 -1.16
CA GLN A 39 -10.81 -18.13 -0.53
C GLN A 39 -9.31 -18.05 -0.83
N ARG A 40 -8.56 -19.13 -0.59
CA ARG A 40 -7.13 -19.22 -0.87
C ARG A 40 -6.82 -18.95 -2.33
N LYS A 41 -7.56 -19.60 -3.24
CA LYS A 41 -7.35 -19.44 -4.69
C LYS A 41 -7.61 -18.00 -5.13
N LEU A 42 -8.69 -17.40 -4.63
CA LEU A 42 -9.05 -16.01 -4.90
C LEU A 42 -7.96 -15.05 -4.42
N LEU A 43 -7.57 -15.13 -3.15
CA LEU A 43 -6.57 -14.24 -2.54
C LEU A 43 -5.20 -14.39 -3.22
N THR A 44 -4.77 -15.62 -3.50
CA THR A 44 -3.51 -15.88 -4.21
C THR A 44 -3.51 -15.27 -5.61
N SER A 45 -4.58 -15.49 -6.37
CA SER A 45 -4.70 -14.97 -7.74
C SER A 45 -4.78 -13.45 -7.76
N LEU A 46 -5.56 -12.88 -6.82
CA LEU A 46 -5.69 -11.44 -6.67
C LEU A 46 -4.35 -10.81 -6.36
N MET A 47 -3.62 -11.31 -5.35
CA MET A 47 -2.35 -10.70 -4.95
C MET A 47 -1.27 -10.77 -6.02
N LYS A 48 -1.21 -11.86 -6.80
CA LYS A 48 -0.26 -11.95 -7.93
C LYS A 48 -0.45 -10.83 -8.96
N TRP A 49 -1.69 -10.40 -9.19
CA TRP A 49 -1.99 -9.36 -10.17
C TRP A 49 -1.99 -7.96 -9.53
N ALA A 50 -2.75 -7.80 -8.44
CA ALA A 50 -2.92 -6.54 -7.74
C ALA A 50 -1.59 -5.98 -7.23
N HIS A 51 -0.68 -6.83 -6.74
CA HIS A 51 0.63 -6.37 -6.26
C HIS A 51 1.38 -5.58 -7.33
N HIS A 52 1.51 -6.11 -8.55
CA HIS A 52 2.23 -5.42 -9.62
C HIS A 52 1.53 -4.12 -10.04
N PHE A 53 0.21 -4.16 -10.18
CA PHE A 53 -0.57 -2.99 -10.58
C PHE A 53 -0.48 -1.86 -9.54
N LEU A 54 -0.68 -2.18 -8.26
CA LEU A 54 -0.63 -1.21 -7.16
C LEU A 54 0.79 -0.71 -6.89
N THR A 55 1.80 -1.57 -7.04
CA THR A 55 3.22 -1.17 -6.98
C THR A 55 3.56 -0.17 -8.07
N LEU A 56 3.08 -0.42 -9.29
CA LEU A 56 3.31 0.50 -10.41
C LEU A 56 2.60 1.83 -10.18
N ALA A 57 1.36 1.81 -9.67
CA ALA A 57 0.65 3.02 -9.28
C ALA A 57 1.45 3.82 -8.23
N GLY A 58 1.90 3.18 -7.15
CA GLY A 58 2.68 3.81 -6.10
C GLY A 58 4.03 4.37 -6.58
N PHE A 59 4.72 3.64 -7.46
CA PHE A 59 5.91 4.15 -8.13
C PHE A 59 5.62 5.45 -8.89
N PHE A 60 4.54 5.50 -9.69
CA PHE A 60 4.19 6.71 -10.42
C PHE A 60 3.68 7.83 -9.52
N VAL A 61 3.06 7.54 -8.37
CA VAL A 61 2.76 8.56 -7.34
C VAL A 61 4.04 9.24 -6.88
N ILE A 62 5.08 8.48 -6.56
CA ILE A 62 6.38 9.03 -6.14
C ILE A 62 6.99 9.88 -7.26
N VAL A 63 7.04 9.36 -8.49
CA VAL A 63 7.60 10.10 -9.64
C VAL A 63 6.86 11.42 -9.87
N THR A 64 5.53 11.38 -9.90
CA THR A 64 4.72 12.59 -10.10
C THR A 64 4.81 13.56 -8.93
N GLY A 65 4.94 13.07 -7.69
CA GLY A 65 5.17 13.89 -6.50
C GLY A 65 6.52 14.61 -6.53
N ILE A 66 7.57 13.96 -7.05
CA ILE A 66 8.86 14.59 -7.29
C ILE A 66 8.73 15.70 -8.33
N LEU A 67 8.07 15.44 -9.46
CA LEU A 67 7.86 16.42 -10.52
C LEU A 67 7.06 17.64 -10.02
N LEU A 68 6.02 17.42 -9.21
CA LEU A 68 5.16 18.47 -8.66
C LEU A 68 5.87 19.33 -7.62
N GLY A 69 6.77 18.76 -6.82
CA GLY A 69 7.53 19.52 -5.83
C GLY A 69 8.71 20.31 -6.42
N THR A 70 9.40 19.73 -7.42
CA THR A 70 10.66 20.25 -7.94
C THR A 70 10.49 21.05 -9.24
N ILE A 71 10.22 20.37 -10.36
CA ILE A 71 10.16 20.98 -11.70
C ILE A 71 8.96 21.93 -11.82
N LEU A 72 7.81 21.51 -11.31
CA LEU A 72 6.55 22.25 -11.37
C LEU A 72 6.18 22.92 -10.04
N GLY A 73 7.09 22.87 -9.07
CA GLY A 73 6.90 23.38 -7.72
C GLY A 73 7.96 24.40 -7.30
N PRO A 74 7.97 24.76 -6.00
CA PRO A 74 8.85 25.79 -5.47
C PRO A 74 10.24 25.25 -5.07
N ILE A 75 10.46 23.93 -5.00
CA ILE A 75 11.76 23.36 -4.59
C ILE A 75 12.74 23.44 -5.76
N ARG A 76 13.49 24.53 -5.82
CA ARG A 76 14.54 24.77 -6.83
C ARG A 76 15.95 24.54 -6.30
N THR A 77 16.11 24.56 -4.98
CA THR A 77 17.39 24.52 -4.29
C THR A 77 17.27 23.75 -2.96
N TRP A 78 18.39 23.30 -2.42
CA TRP A 78 18.43 22.41 -1.25
C TRP A 78 18.06 23.10 0.07
N ASP A 79 18.30 24.40 0.19
CA ASP A 79 17.89 25.23 1.33
C ASP A 79 16.37 25.21 1.54
N ILE A 80 15.60 25.26 0.45
CA ILE A 80 14.12 25.26 0.50
C ILE A 80 13.60 23.98 1.18
N LEU A 81 14.30 22.86 1.07
CA LEU A 81 13.90 21.59 1.68
C LEU A 81 13.90 21.66 3.21
N TRP A 82 14.85 22.38 3.80
CA TRP A 82 15.07 22.40 5.25
C TRP A 82 14.47 23.66 5.90
N ASP A 83 14.52 24.78 5.19
CA ASP A 83 14.19 26.10 5.75
C ASP A 83 12.71 26.49 5.56
N THR A 84 11.94 25.71 4.81
CA THR A 84 10.53 25.99 4.54
C THR A 84 9.59 24.89 5.04
N ALA A 85 8.41 25.29 5.52
CA ALA A 85 7.36 24.34 5.89
C ALA A 85 6.95 23.46 4.71
N TYR A 86 6.84 24.03 3.50
CA TYR A 86 6.53 23.28 2.28
C TYR A 86 7.59 22.20 1.99
N GLY A 87 8.87 22.57 2.01
CA GLY A 87 9.98 21.65 1.72
C GLY A 87 10.04 20.50 2.71
N ASN A 88 9.88 20.80 4.01
CA ASN A 88 9.86 19.79 5.06
C ASN A 88 8.69 18.81 4.90
N THR A 89 7.48 19.32 4.61
CA THR A 89 6.30 18.47 4.38
C THR A 89 6.44 17.62 3.11
N TRP A 90 6.96 18.20 2.02
CA TRP A 90 7.23 17.47 0.78
C TRP A 90 8.27 16.36 1.00
N LEU A 91 9.35 16.64 1.72
CA LEU A 91 10.40 15.66 2.00
C LEU A 91 9.88 14.53 2.88
N ALA A 92 9.12 14.87 3.93
CA ALA A 92 8.47 13.88 4.79
C ALA A 92 7.52 12.99 3.98
N ALA A 93 6.68 13.57 3.12
CA ALA A 93 5.78 12.82 2.26
C ALA A 93 6.53 11.91 1.28
N LEU A 94 7.64 12.38 0.69
CA LEU A 94 8.47 11.57 -0.21
C LEU A 94 9.11 10.38 0.51
N LEU A 95 9.67 10.60 1.71
CA LEU A 95 10.29 9.55 2.51
C LEU A 95 9.26 8.52 2.97
N ILE A 96 8.13 8.97 3.49
CA ILE A 96 7.05 8.08 3.95
C ILE A 96 6.47 7.30 2.76
N GLY A 97 6.17 7.96 1.64
CA GLY A 97 5.66 7.28 0.44
C GLY A 97 6.62 6.23 -0.11
N THR A 98 7.91 6.55 -0.16
CA THR A 98 8.95 5.58 -0.58
C THR A 98 9.04 4.41 0.39
N PHE A 99 9.05 4.68 1.70
CA PHE A 99 9.05 3.66 2.72
C PHE A 99 7.82 2.73 2.61
N THR A 100 6.62 3.29 2.49
CA THR A 100 5.37 2.52 2.32
C THR A 100 5.43 1.61 1.10
N LEU A 101 5.90 2.13 -0.04
CA LEU A 101 6.03 1.34 -1.26
C LEU A 101 7.01 0.18 -1.08
N VAL A 102 8.19 0.45 -0.52
CA VAL A 102 9.21 -0.57 -0.28
C VAL A 102 8.73 -1.61 0.73
N TRP A 103 8.05 -1.17 1.78
CA TRP A 103 7.46 -2.05 2.80
C TRP A 103 6.45 -3.02 2.17
N GLY A 104 5.52 -2.54 1.35
CA GLY A 104 4.53 -3.40 0.71
C GLY A 104 5.12 -4.38 -0.30
N ILE A 105 6.22 -4.02 -0.97
CA ILE A 105 6.92 -4.93 -1.88
C ILE A 105 7.71 -6.00 -1.11
N ILE A 106 8.50 -5.59 -0.13
CA ILE A 106 9.49 -6.47 0.50
C ILE A 106 8.91 -7.24 1.69
N VAL A 107 8.01 -6.63 2.45
CA VAL A 107 7.43 -7.22 3.66
C VAL A 107 6.03 -7.73 3.36
N GLY A 108 5.12 -6.82 2.99
CA GLY A 108 3.69 -7.16 2.91
C GLY A 108 3.39 -8.25 1.89
N TYR A 109 3.75 -8.02 0.62
CA TYR A 109 3.53 -9.00 -0.45
C TYR A 109 4.18 -10.35 -0.17
N ARG A 110 5.41 -10.37 0.38
CA ARG A 110 6.12 -11.61 0.67
C ARG A 110 5.42 -12.42 1.77
N GLU A 111 5.04 -11.78 2.87
CA GLU A 111 4.32 -12.44 3.97
C GLU A 111 2.94 -12.94 3.53
N MET A 112 2.19 -12.14 2.77
CA MET A 112 0.92 -12.56 2.18
C MET A 112 1.08 -13.82 1.34
N MET A 113 2.06 -13.84 0.42
CA MET A 113 2.26 -14.97 -0.46
C MET A 113 2.77 -16.21 0.28
N MET A 114 3.58 -16.06 1.33
CA MET A 114 3.98 -17.19 2.18
C MET A 114 2.75 -17.84 2.82
N ILE A 115 1.86 -17.07 3.42
CA ILE A 115 0.63 -17.60 4.06
C ILE A 115 -0.31 -18.21 3.00
N PHE A 116 -0.51 -17.54 1.87
CA PHE A 116 -1.47 -17.99 0.85
C PHE A 116 -0.99 -19.23 0.07
N THR A 117 0.33 -19.48 0.02
CA THR A 117 0.89 -20.64 -0.67
C THR A 117 1.23 -21.81 0.24
N ASP A 118 1.11 -21.66 1.57
CA ASP A 118 1.34 -22.73 2.54
C ASP A 118 0.21 -23.78 2.55
N ASP A 119 0.40 -24.92 1.87
CA ASP A 119 -0.60 -25.99 1.83
C ASP A 119 -1.00 -26.53 3.21
N PHE A 120 -0.08 -26.54 4.17
CA PHE A 120 -0.32 -27.09 5.49
C PHE A 120 -1.31 -26.22 6.27
N LEU A 121 -1.09 -24.90 6.33
CA LEU A 121 -1.97 -23.97 7.05
C LEU A 121 -3.42 -24.05 6.58
N TRP A 122 -3.62 -24.17 5.26
CA TRP A 122 -4.96 -24.20 4.67
C TRP A 122 -5.64 -25.56 4.85
N ARG A 123 -4.90 -26.68 4.70
CA ARG A 123 -5.45 -28.03 4.94
C ARG A 123 -5.83 -28.25 6.40
N GLU A 124 -4.95 -27.85 7.32
CA GLU A 124 -5.20 -27.96 8.77
C GLU A 124 -6.47 -27.17 9.17
N ALA A 125 -6.71 -26.03 8.54
CA ALA A 125 -7.93 -25.25 8.74
C ALA A 125 -9.19 -25.90 8.12
N GLU A 126 -9.06 -26.60 6.99
CA GLU A 126 -10.12 -27.41 6.37
C GLU A 126 -10.47 -28.63 7.24
N ASP A 127 -9.48 -29.25 7.87
CA ASP A 127 -9.63 -30.38 8.79
C ASP A 127 -10.21 -29.97 10.17
N GLY A 128 -10.50 -28.68 10.36
CA GLY A 128 -11.21 -28.12 11.50
C GLY A 128 -10.35 -27.34 12.49
N ASN A 129 -9.02 -27.40 12.39
CA ASN A 129 -8.11 -26.64 13.24
C ASN A 129 -7.72 -25.30 12.60
N LYS A 130 -8.60 -24.30 12.76
CA LYS A 130 -8.40 -22.96 12.17
C LYS A 130 -7.37 -22.09 12.89
N LYS A 131 -6.92 -22.48 14.10
CA LYS A 131 -6.07 -21.63 14.95
C LYS A 131 -4.75 -21.20 14.29
N PRO A 132 -3.99 -22.08 13.61
CA PRO A 132 -2.73 -21.70 12.97
C PRO A 132 -2.95 -20.65 11.86
N LEU A 133 -3.92 -20.88 10.98
CA LEU A 133 -4.25 -19.97 9.90
C LEU A 133 -4.71 -18.60 10.42
N THR A 134 -5.64 -18.57 11.39
CA THR A 134 -6.13 -17.31 11.97
C THR A 134 -5.00 -16.52 12.63
N ARG A 135 -4.06 -17.20 13.31
CA ARG A 135 -2.91 -16.54 13.93
C ARG A 135 -2.02 -15.84 12.89
N GLU A 136 -1.69 -16.52 11.80
CA GLU A 136 -0.87 -15.93 10.74
C GLU A 136 -1.60 -14.80 10.02
N LEU A 137 -2.91 -14.92 9.80
CA LEU A 137 -3.72 -13.85 9.21
C LEU A 137 -3.82 -12.61 10.11
N ILE A 138 -3.89 -12.77 11.43
CA ILE A 138 -3.84 -11.67 12.39
C ILE A 138 -2.46 -11.00 12.38
N ARG A 139 -1.39 -11.80 12.37
CA ARG A 139 -0.01 -11.29 12.29
C ARG A 139 0.18 -10.49 11.00
N LEU A 140 -0.33 -11.01 9.88
CA LEU A 140 -0.32 -10.32 8.59
C LEU A 140 -1.07 -8.99 8.68
N ALA A 141 -2.29 -8.98 9.22
CA ALA A 141 -3.06 -7.75 9.38
C ALA A 141 -2.32 -6.70 10.24
N ALA A 142 -1.61 -7.14 11.28
CA ALA A 142 -0.77 -6.25 12.08
C ALA A 142 0.43 -5.70 11.29
N LEU A 143 1.08 -6.51 10.46
CA LEU A 143 2.17 -6.06 9.57
C LEU A 143 1.68 -5.04 8.53
N GLU A 144 0.53 -5.28 7.91
CA GLU A 144 -0.08 -4.40 6.91
C GLU A 144 -0.58 -3.08 7.53
N SER A 145 -0.88 -3.06 8.83
CA SER A 145 -1.32 -1.83 9.51
C SER A 145 -0.29 -0.69 9.43
N VAL A 146 1.00 -1.03 9.26
CA VAL A 146 2.07 -0.05 9.03
C VAL A 146 1.79 0.78 7.77
N GLU A 147 1.38 0.14 6.67
CA GLU A 147 1.06 0.84 5.43
C GLU A 147 -0.14 1.76 5.60
N VAL A 148 -1.18 1.29 6.29
CA VAL A 148 -2.38 2.09 6.58
C VAL A 148 -2.03 3.34 7.38
N ILE A 149 -1.19 3.21 8.41
CA ILE A 149 -0.72 4.35 9.20
C ILE A 149 0.06 5.32 8.32
N CYS A 150 0.96 4.81 7.48
CA CYS A 150 1.71 5.67 6.56
C CYS A 150 0.80 6.37 5.54
N PHE A 151 -0.24 5.72 5.01
CA PHE A 151 -1.21 6.37 4.12
C PHE A 151 -2.01 7.46 4.83
N ILE A 152 -2.42 7.23 6.09
CA ILE A 152 -3.09 8.26 6.90
C ILE A 152 -2.17 9.47 7.09
N ILE A 153 -0.90 9.25 7.40
CA ILE A 153 0.08 10.33 7.53
C ILE A 153 0.26 11.06 6.19
N LEU A 154 0.38 10.35 5.07
CA LEU A 154 0.49 10.96 3.74
C LEU A 154 -0.71 11.84 3.39
N ILE A 155 -1.93 11.35 3.65
CA ILE A 155 -3.17 12.11 3.43
C ILE A 155 -3.16 13.37 4.30
N TYR A 156 -2.78 13.24 5.58
CA TYR A 156 -2.66 14.40 6.48
C TYR A 156 -1.65 15.43 5.97
N LEU A 157 -0.47 15.00 5.53
CA LEU A 157 0.56 15.89 4.96
C LEU A 157 0.07 16.58 3.68
N MET A 158 -0.72 15.90 2.85
CA MET A 158 -1.29 16.49 1.64
C MET A 158 -2.35 17.56 1.92
N ILE A 159 -3.16 17.38 2.97
CA ILE A 159 -4.20 18.34 3.35
C ILE A 159 -3.62 19.53 4.12
N SER A 160 -2.49 19.35 4.79
CA SER A 160 -1.82 20.38 5.60
C SER A 160 -0.93 21.33 4.78
N LEU A 161 -0.83 21.11 3.46
CA LEU A 161 -0.04 21.90 2.51
C LEU A 161 -0.83 23.05 1.90
#